data_AF-T4ZWI8-F1
#
_entry.id   AF-T4ZWI8-F1
#
_cell.length_a   1.000
_cell.length_b   1.000
_cell.length_c   1.000
_cell.angle_alpha   90.00
_cell.angle_beta   90.00
_cell.angle_gamma   90.00
#
_symmetry.space_group_name_H-M   'P 1'
#
loop_
_entity.id
_entity.type
_entity.pdbx_description
1 polymer ?
#
loop_
_entity_poly.entity_id
_entity_poly.type
_entity_poly.pdbx_seq_one_letter_code
_entity_poly.pdbx_strand_id
1 'polypeptide(L)' 'MVGSATYTDEEILWILDQVLAKAKPADIQSGFSHLFGRDIGPSQIRYVKNKYGKDPRFK' A
#
# COMPACT_ATOMS: atom_id res chain seq x y z
N MET A 1 -0.01 -5.39 23.98
CA MET A 1 0.56 -5.64 22.65
C MET A 1 -0.09 -4.68 21.67
N VAL A 2 0.43 -3.46 21.58
CA VAL A 2 -0.13 -2.36 20.78
C VAL A 2 1.04 -1.67 20.09
N GLY A 3 0.90 -1.45 18.79
CA GLY A 3 1.66 -0.45 18.04
C GLY A 3 2.95 -0.96 17.43
N SER A 4 2.93 -1.26 16.14
CA SER A 4 3.73 -0.53 15.13
C SER A 4 3.92 -1.37 13.88
N ALA A 5 3.08 -1.10 12.88
CA ALA A 5 3.44 -1.18 11.46
C ALA A 5 2.32 -0.48 10.67
N THR A 6 2.24 0.85 10.77
CA THR A 6 1.38 1.62 9.86
C THR A 6 2.33 2.16 8.81
N TYR A 7 2.23 1.65 7.59
CA TYR A 7 3.02 1.94 6.39
C TYR A 7 3.73 3.30 6.37
N THR A 8 4.98 3.34 5.90
CA THR A 8 5.70 4.58 5.62
C THR A 8 5.00 5.36 4.51
N ASP A 9 5.28 6.65 4.42
CA ASP A 9 4.70 7.50 3.37
C ASP A 9 5.05 6.98 1.96
N GLU A 10 6.27 6.49 1.76
CA GLU A 10 6.72 5.89 0.49
C GLU A 10 5.93 4.62 0.13
N GLU A 11 5.67 3.76 1.11
CA GLU A 11 4.86 2.56 0.92
C GLU A 11 3.41 2.91 0.60
N ILE A 12 2.84 3.91 1.27
CA ILE A 12 1.48 4.40 1.02
C ILE A 12 1.39 4.95 -0.40
N LEU A 13 2.32 5.83 -0.79
CA LEU A 13 2.38 6.41 -2.13
C LEU A 13 2.47 5.32 -3.20
N TRP A 14 3.41 4.39 -3.05
CA TRP A 14 3.60 3.34 -4.02
C TRP A 14 2.36 2.44 -4.16
N ILE A 15 1.73 2.05 -3.05
CA ILE A 15 0.48 1.25 -3.09
C ILE A 15 -0.63 2.03 -3.81
N LEU A 16 -0.80 3.32 -3.48
CA LEU A 16 -1.83 4.15 -4.10
C LEU A 16 -1.60 4.32 -5.60
N ASP A 17 -0.37 4.54 -6.03
CA ASP A 17 0.00 4.63 -7.45
C ASP A 17 -0.34 3.35 -8.21
N GLN A 18 0.01 2.18 -7.67
CA GLN A 18 -0.32 0.91 -8.32
C GLN A 18 -1.84 0.64 -8.36
N VAL A 19 -2.56 1.04 -7.31
CA VAL A 19 -4.03 0.93 -7.27
C VAL A 19 -4.68 1.87 -8.29
N LEU A 20 -4.16 3.08 -8.46
CA LEU A 20 -4.62 4.04 -9.48
C LEU A 20 -4.31 3.54 -10.90
N ALA A 21 -3.15 2.92 -11.09
CA ALA A 21 -2.77 2.25 -12.34
C ALA A 21 -3.58 0.96 -12.62
N LYS A 22 -4.48 0.56 -11.72
CA LYS A 22 -5.28 -0.68 -11.81
C LYS A 22 -4.42 -1.94 -11.98
N ALA A 23 -3.24 -1.96 -11.36
CA ALA A 23 -2.38 -3.13 -11.32
C ALA A 23 -3.11 -4.32 -10.66
N LYS A 24 -2.79 -5.55 -11.08
CA LYS A 24 -3.41 -6.72 -10.46
C LYS A 24 -2.91 -6.87 -9.02
N PRO A 25 -3.75 -7.35 -8.09
CA PRO A 25 -3.33 -7.53 -6.70
C PRO A 25 -2.04 -8.34 -6.55
N ALA A 26 -1.87 -9.43 -7.33
CA ALA A 26 -0.65 -10.23 -7.31
C ALA A 26 0.61 -9.41 -7.67
N ASP A 27 0.51 -8.55 -8.69
CA ASP A 27 1.62 -7.70 -9.12
C ASP A 27 1.97 -6.66 -8.03
N ILE A 28 0.96 -6.10 -7.37
CA ILE A 28 1.13 -5.18 -6.25
C ILE A 28 1.85 -5.90 -5.10
N GLN A 29 1.45 -7.13 -4.77
CA GLN A 29 2.05 -7.89 -3.68
C GLN A 29 3.52 -8.24 -3.96
N SER A 30 3.80 -8.74 -5.17
CA SER A 30 5.17 -9.07 -5.58
C SER A 30 6.05 -7.82 -5.65
N GLY A 31 5.55 -6.72 -6.22
CA GLY A 31 6.30 -5.46 -6.28
C GLY A 31 6.54 -4.86 -4.91
N PHE A 32 5.56 -4.91 -4.01
CA PHE A 32 5.69 -4.40 -2.65
C PHE A 32 6.73 -5.18 -1.85
N SER A 33 6.69 -6.51 -1.93
CA SER A 33 7.66 -7.39 -1.26
C SER A 33 9.08 -7.17 -1.80
N HIS A 34 9.22 -7.02 -3.12
CA HIS A 34 10.51 -6.72 -3.74
C HIS A 34 11.09 -5.35 -3.35
N LEU A 35 10.26 -4.31 -3.27
CA LEU A 35 10.73 -2.94 -3.00
C LEU A 35 10.94 -2.65 -1.52
N PHE A 36 10.08 -3.18 -0.65
CA PHE A 36 10.05 -2.84 0.78
C PHE A 36 10.46 -4.01 1.68
N GLY A 37 10.80 -5.17 1.09
CA GLY A 37 11.28 -6.34 1.83
C GLY A 37 10.24 -6.97 2.77
N ARG A 38 8.95 -6.70 2.55
CA ARG A 38 7.87 -7.23 3.38
C ARG A 38 6.61 -7.50 2.57
N ASP A 39 5.87 -8.51 2.98
CA ASP A 39 4.66 -8.89 2.27
C ASP A 39 3.47 -7.99 2.63
N ILE A 40 2.56 -7.85 1.66
CA ILE A 40 1.29 -7.17 1.84
C ILE A 40 0.14 -8.06 1.36
N GLY A 41 -0.96 -8.06 2.10
CA GLY A 41 -2.16 -8.79 1.79
C GLY A 41 -3.21 -7.96 1.04
N PRO A 42 -4.20 -8.58 0.40
CA PRO A 42 -5.27 -7.87 -0.30
C PRO A 42 -6.12 -6.98 0.62
N SER A 43 -6.34 -7.40 1.86
CA SER A 43 -7.05 -6.63 2.89
C SER A 43 -6.27 -5.38 3.30
N GLN A 44 -4.95 -5.48 3.38
CA GLN A 44 -4.04 -4.38 3.69
C GLN A 44 -3.99 -3.35 2.55
N ILE A 45 -3.89 -3.80 1.29
CA ILE A 45 -3.99 -2.93 0.11
C ILE A 45 -5.32 -2.15 0.14
N ARG A 46 -6.43 -2.84 0.43
CA ARG A 46 -7.75 -2.21 0.55
C ARG A 46 -7.80 -1.20 1.70
N TYR A 47 -7.20 -1.51 2.84
CA TYR A 47 -7.10 -0.60 3.97
C TYR A 47 -6.33 0.67 3.60
N VAL A 48 -5.15 0.53 2.99
CA VAL A 48 -4.32 1.67 2.56
C VAL A 48 -5.08 2.55 1.59
N LYS A 49 -5.71 1.96 0.57
CA LYS A 49 -6.56 2.67 -0.39
C LYS A 49 -7.67 3.46 0.31
N ASN A 50 -8.43 2.82 1.20
CA ASN A 50 -9.59 3.45 1.82
C ASN A 50 -9.20 4.54 2.83
N LYS A 51 -8.10 4.34 3.56
CA LYS A 51 -7.64 5.26 4.61
C LYS A 51 -6.89 6.46 4.03
N TYR A 52 -5.97 6.23 3.09
CA TYR A 52 -5.06 7.25 2.59
C TYR A 52 -5.41 7.77 1.19
N GLY A 53 -6.19 7.03 0.39
CA GLY A 53 -6.54 7.46 -0.97
C GLY A 53 -7.45 8.69 -1.07
N LYS A 54 -7.92 9.22 0.06
CA LYS A 54 -8.66 10.50 0.16
C LYS A 54 -7.85 11.60 0.84
N ASP A 55 -6.67 11.28 1.37
CA ASP A 55 -5.82 12.23 2.07
C ASP A 55 -5.11 13.11 1.03
N PRO A 56 -5.26 14.45 1.09
CA PRO A 56 -4.59 15.38 0.17
C PRO A 56 -3.07 15.27 0.15
N ARG A 57 -2.45 14.69 1.19
CA ARG A 57 -1.00 14.49 1.26
C ARG A 57 -0.47 13.46 0.27
N PHE A 58 -1.33 12.53 -0.17
CA PHE A 58 -0.98 11.41 -1.03
C PHE A 58 -1.72 11.47 -2.37
N LYS A 59 -2.05 12.68 -2.83
CA LYS A 59 -2.87 12.94 -4.03
C LYS A 59 -2.13 13.78 -5.06
#